data_AF-A0A9Q4KMY0-F1
#
_entry.id   AF-A0A9Q4KMY0-F1
#
_cell.length_a   1.000
_cell.length_b   1.000
_cell.length_c   1.000
_cell.angle_alpha   90.00
_cell.angle_beta   90.00
_cell.angle_gamma   90.00
#
_symmetry.space_group_name_H-M   'P 1'
#
loop_
_entity.id
_entity.type
_entity.pdbx_description
1 polymer ?
#
loop_
_entity_poly.entity_id
_entity_poly.type
_entity_poly.pdbx_seq_one_letter_code
_entity_poly.pdbx_strand_id
1 'polypeptide(L)'
;LIDNGNELFGNHTISNTRFKYTNNKATNGYEALKAYDLNGDNVIDSKDEIYDKLLLWKDSNQNAITDKGELIKLKDSGIVSIDLNYKNTNTDEKGNTIKQSSTVTFEDGSTTIANDVWFKVNLDKTKQASIDEMIKDTLINLNKRQDELIKKYKENNNLNTNDLNDDESLQNILNSDKILKTYNDKLNTLFTIKSLPQVKAFGNLSSLQEAMANNPKLATMVNLYLLMDEKAKKENISDIIYEWAGVLSVDESSMRGQVKEKDMIVYEKLSGKPFM
;
A
#
# COMPACT_ATOMS: atom_id res chain seq x y z
N LEU A 1 -5.77 -12.40 -11.23
CA LEU A 1 -6.77 -11.87 -10.29
C LEU A 1 -6.07 -10.75 -9.57
N ILE A 2 -6.67 -9.56 -9.49
CA ILE A 2 -6.19 -8.49 -8.63
C ILE A 2 -6.96 -8.62 -7.33
N ASP A 3 -6.26 -8.88 -6.23
CA ASP A 3 -6.85 -9.17 -4.92
C ASP A 3 -6.40 -8.20 -3.82
N ASN A 4 -5.44 -7.32 -4.12
CA ASN A 4 -5.00 -6.30 -3.17
C ASN A 4 -4.62 -4.97 -3.85
N GLY A 5 -4.70 -3.88 -3.08
CA GLY A 5 -4.43 -2.52 -3.57
C GLY A 5 -2.98 -2.26 -3.98
N ASN A 6 -2.02 -3.10 -3.61
CA ASN A 6 -0.62 -2.94 -4.01
C ASN A 6 -0.37 -3.38 -5.46
N GLU A 7 -1.31 -4.13 -6.03
CA GLU A 7 -1.30 -4.57 -7.43
C GLU A 7 -1.89 -3.51 -8.39
N LEU A 8 -2.47 -2.44 -7.85
CA LEU A 8 -2.90 -1.27 -8.62
C LEU A 8 -1.76 -0.24 -8.69
N PHE A 9 -1.60 0.42 -9.84
CA PHE A 9 -0.64 1.51 -10.00
C PHE A 9 -1.13 2.79 -9.28
N GLY A 10 -0.27 3.37 -8.44
CA GLY A 10 -0.55 4.51 -7.57
C GLY A 10 0.56 4.75 -6.54
N ASN A 11 0.29 5.56 -5.53
CA ASN A 11 1.25 5.89 -4.46
C ASN A 11 1.46 4.77 -3.41
N HIS A 12 0.72 3.68 -3.52
CA HIS A 12 0.85 2.49 -2.66
C HIS A 12 1.28 1.24 -3.44
N THR A 13 1.64 1.38 -4.72
CA THR A 13 2.13 0.25 -5.54
C THR A 13 3.43 -0.30 -4.98
N ILE A 14 3.51 -1.63 -4.87
CA ILE A 14 4.75 -2.33 -4.52
C ILE A 14 5.30 -2.94 -5.81
N SER A 15 6.38 -2.36 -6.35
CA SER A 15 7.05 -2.92 -7.54
C SER A 15 7.69 -4.28 -7.22
N ASN A 16 7.45 -5.27 -8.07
CA ASN A 16 7.98 -6.64 -7.99
C ASN A 16 9.22 -6.90 -8.87
N THR A 17 9.97 -5.86 -9.27
CA THR A 17 11.15 -6.06 -10.13
C THR A 17 12.28 -6.80 -9.40
N ARG A 18 12.91 -7.74 -10.14
CA ARG A 18 13.90 -8.73 -9.67
C ARG A 18 15.18 -8.15 -9.06
N PHE A 19 15.44 -6.85 -9.20
CA PHE A 19 16.69 -6.24 -8.76
C PHE A 19 16.55 -4.97 -7.91
N LYS A 20 15.35 -4.63 -7.50
CA LYS A 20 15.14 -3.59 -6.50
C LYS A 20 13.71 -3.68 -6.02
N TYR A 21 13.55 -3.99 -4.73
CA TYR A 21 12.42 -3.43 -3.99
C TYR A 21 12.62 -1.90 -4.00
N THR A 22 12.30 -1.17 -5.07
CA THR A 22 12.52 0.27 -5.06
C THR A 22 11.35 1.05 -4.57
N ASN A 23 11.67 1.78 -3.51
CA ASN A 23 11.00 2.93 -2.95
C ASN A 23 9.65 2.60 -2.32
N ASN A 24 9.66 2.45 -1.00
CA ASN A 24 8.48 2.49 -0.13
C ASN A 24 7.71 3.83 -0.18
N LYS A 25 7.91 4.63 -1.24
CA LYS A 25 7.41 5.97 -1.50
C LYS A 25 7.38 6.26 -3.02
N ALA A 26 6.85 5.37 -3.86
CA ALA A 26 6.37 5.84 -5.17
C ALA A 26 5.38 6.98 -4.86
N THR A 27 5.71 8.21 -5.27
CA THR A 27 4.88 9.36 -4.89
C THR A 27 3.55 9.37 -5.66
N ASN A 28 3.49 8.65 -6.78
CA ASN A 28 2.34 8.45 -7.66
C ASN A 28 2.54 7.21 -8.57
N GLY A 29 1.49 6.84 -9.33
CA GLY A 29 1.45 5.69 -10.22
C GLY A 29 2.33 5.79 -11.47
N TYR A 30 2.63 7.00 -11.95
CA TYR A 30 3.60 7.18 -13.04
C TYR A 30 5.03 6.89 -12.60
N GLU A 31 5.42 7.32 -11.39
CA GLU A 31 6.72 6.95 -10.81
C GLU A 31 6.82 5.44 -10.56
N ALA A 32 5.70 4.79 -10.23
CA ALA A 32 5.64 3.33 -10.15
C ALA A 32 5.83 2.67 -11.54
N LEU A 33 5.23 3.21 -12.60
CA LEU A 33 5.44 2.72 -13.98
C LEU A 33 6.86 2.95 -14.48
N LYS A 34 7.47 4.12 -14.21
CA LYS A 34 8.87 4.44 -14.59
C LYS A 34 9.89 3.42 -14.07
N ALA A 35 9.60 2.71 -12.98
CA ALA A 35 10.48 1.64 -12.51
C ALA A 35 10.61 0.46 -13.50
N TYR A 36 9.73 0.39 -14.51
CA TYR A 36 9.68 -0.65 -15.52
C TYR A 36 10.04 -0.17 -16.93
N ASP A 37 10.28 1.13 -17.12
CA ASP A 37 10.87 1.71 -18.35
C ASP A 37 12.37 1.43 -18.34
N LEU A 38 12.77 0.28 -18.89
CA LEU A 38 14.14 -0.22 -18.78
C LEU A 38 15.08 0.39 -19.82
N ASN A 39 14.53 0.85 -20.94
CA ASN A 39 15.24 1.56 -22.01
C ASN A 39 15.32 3.07 -21.73
N GLY A 40 14.57 3.60 -20.77
CA GLY A 40 14.65 4.98 -20.29
C GLY A 40 14.14 6.01 -21.30
N ASP A 41 13.21 5.62 -22.19
CA ASP A 41 12.64 6.53 -23.19
C ASP A 41 11.41 7.30 -22.68
N ASN A 42 11.07 7.13 -21.39
CA ASN A 42 9.91 7.69 -20.70
C ASN A 42 8.57 7.25 -21.29
N VAL A 43 8.54 6.05 -21.86
CA VAL A 43 7.34 5.43 -22.41
C VAL A 43 7.28 4.00 -21.89
N ILE A 44 6.09 3.51 -21.57
CA ILE A 44 5.86 2.06 -21.49
C ILE A 44 5.26 1.60 -22.80
N ASP A 45 6.03 0.84 -23.58
CA ASP A 45 5.59 0.25 -24.85
C ASP A 45 6.10 -1.19 -25.03
N SER A 46 5.93 -1.75 -26.22
CA SER A 46 6.39 -3.11 -26.55
C SER A 46 7.89 -3.38 -26.38
N LYS A 47 8.72 -2.34 -26.17
CA LYS A 47 10.15 -2.45 -25.85
C LYS A 47 10.38 -2.78 -24.38
N ASP A 48 9.37 -2.63 -23.52
CA ASP A 48 9.45 -2.91 -22.08
C ASP A 48 8.89 -4.28 -21.71
N GLU A 49 9.62 -5.03 -20.89
CA GLU A 49 9.22 -6.38 -20.46
C GLU A 49 7.89 -6.39 -19.67
N ILE A 50 7.52 -5.26 -19.06
CA ILE A 50 6.27 -5.13 -18.30
C ILE A 50 5.05 -5.03 -19.21
N TYR A 51 5.19 -4.52 -20.43
CA TYR A 51 4.06 -4.14 -21.29
C TYR A 51 3.11 -5.31 -21.55
N ASP A 52 3.64 -6.48 -21.90
CA ASP A 52 2.83 -7.69 -22.13
C ASP A 52 2.19 -8.27 -20.86
N LYS A 53 2.59 -7.77 -19.68
CA LYS A 53 2.09 -8.18 -18.36
C LYS A 53 1.09 -7.18 -17.78
N LEU A 54 0.99 -5.97 -18.33
CA LEU A 54 0.05 -4.96 -17.87
C LEU A 54 -1.39 -5.36 -18.20
N LEU A 55 -2.27 -5.11 -17.23
CA LEU A 55 -3.69 -5.37 -17.33
C LEU A 55 -4.46 -4.07 -17.07
N LEU A 56 -5.48 -3.82 -17.86
CA LEU A 56 -6.52 -2.84 -17.61
C LEU A 56 -7.66 -3.51 -16.87
N TRP A 57 -8.03 -2.97 -15.70
CA TRP A 57 -9.19 -3.42 -14.95
C TRP A 57 -10.39 -2.51 -15.24
N LYS A 58 -11.46 -3.10 -15.77
CA LYS A 58 -12.75 -2.45 -16.01
C LYS A 58 -13.82 -3.11 -15.16
N ASP A 59 -13.99 -2.58 -13.95
CA ASP A 59 -15.06 -2.98 -13.03
C ASP A 59 -16.43 -2.60 -13.63
N SER A 60 -17.14 -3.62 -14.14
CA SER A 60 -18.38 -3.43 -14.89
C SER A 60 -19.59 -3.33 -13.98
N ASN A 61 -19.53 -3.94 -12.81
CA ASN A 61 -20.62 -3.97 -11.84
C ASN A 61 -20.40 -2.99 -10.66
N GLN A 62 -19.25 -2.31 -10.63
CA GLN A 62 -18.84 -1.30 -9.65
C GLN A 62 -18.77 -1.85 -8.22
N ASN A 63 -18.38 -3.12 -8.06
CA ASN A 63 -18.27 -3.78 -6.77
C ASN A 63 -16.86 -3.69 -6.14
N ALA A 64 -15.89 -3.12 -6.86
CA ALA A 64 -14.48 -3.00 -6.48
C ALA A 64 -13.77 -4.35 -6.24
N ILE A 65 -14.27 -5.44 -6.84
CA ILE A 65 -13.70 -6.78 -6.80
C ILE A 65 -13.41 -7.20 -8.24
N THR A 66 -12.23 -7.78 -8.47
CA THR A 66 -11.91 -8.25 -9.82
C THR A 66 -12.73 -9.48 -10.17
N ASP A 67 -13.66 -9.33 -11.10
CA ASP A 67 -14.47 -10.43 -11.62
C ASP A 67 -13.92 -11.03 -12.93
N LYS A 68 -14.41 -12.22 -13.29
CA LYS A 68 -14.06 -12.88 -14.54
C LYS A 68 -14.50 -12.02 -15.73
N GLY A 69 -13.53 -11.63 -16.57
CA GLY A 69 -13.78 -10.84 -17.78
C GLY A 69 -13.54 -9.33 -17.59
N GLU A 70 -13.21 -8.87 -16.39
CA GLU A 70 -12.94 -7.45 -16.13
C GLU A 70 -11.48 -7.04 -16.35
N LEU A 71 -10.57 -8.02 -16.42
CA LEU A 71 -9.16 -7.78 -16.73
C LEU A 71 -8.91 -8.00 -18.22
N ILE A 72 -8.43 -6.94 -18.87
CA ILE A 72 -8.07 -6.92 -20.29
C ILE A 72 -6.57 -6.70 -20.35
N LYS A 73 -5.83 -7.44 -21.18
CA LYS A 73 -4.39 -7.10 -21.37
C LYS A 73 -4.28 -5.74 -22.02
N LEU A 74 -3.28 -4.95 -21.63
CA LEU A 74 -3.07 -3.62 -22.20
C LEU A 74 -2.99 -3.69 -23.74
N LYS A 75 -2.23 -4.65 -24.26
CA LYS A 75 -2.14 -4.94 -25.70
C LYS A 75 -3.48 -5.28 -26.36
N ASP A 76 -4.33 -6.06 -25.69
CA ASP A 76 -5.64 -6.46 -26.22
C ASP A 76 -6.67 -5.29 -26.19
N SER A 77 -6.34 -4.20 -25.48
CA SER A 77 -7.16 -2.99 -25.43
C SER A 77 -6.88 -1.99 -26.57
N GLY A 78 -5.89 -2.29 -27.42
CA GLY A 78 -5.45 -1.42 -28.52
C GLY A 78 -4.55 -0.27 -28.07
N ILE A 79 -4.19 -0.17 -26.79
CA ILE A 79 -3.19 0.79 -26.29
C ILE A 79 -1.80 0.29 -26.64
N VAL A 80 -1.01 1.11 -27.33
CA VAL A 80 0.36 0.78 -27.76
C VAL A 80 1.44 1.45 -26.93
N SER A 81 1.12 2.56 -26.27
CA SER A 81 2.07 3.27 -25.42
C SER A 81 1.41 4.08 -24.32
N ILE A 82 2.11 4.18 -23.18
CA ILE A 82 1.79 5.06 -22.06
C ILE A 82 2.93 6.06 -21.90
N ASP A 83 2.64 7.36 -22.05
CA ASP A 83 3.63 8.42 -21.86
C ASP A 83 3.85 8.69 -20.37
N LEU A 84 5.11 8.59 -19.91
CA LEU A 84 5.48 8.80 -18.51
C LEU A 84 5.85 10.26 -18.20
N ASN A 85 5.81 11.16 -19.18
CA ASN A 85 6.03 12.60 -19.02
C ASN A 85 4.78 13.33 -18.50
N TYR A 86 4.28 12.88 -17.34
CA TYR A 86 3.10 13.45 -16.73
C TYR A 86 3.27 14.91 -16.29
N LYS A 87 2.15 15.64 -16.27
CA LYS A 87 2.05 16.97 -15.67
C LYS A 87 1.37 16.87 -14.31
N ASN A 88 1.87 17.62 -13.33
CA ASN A 88 1.19 17.79 -12.06
C ASN A 88 -0.05 18.68 -12.23
N THR A 89 -1.14 18.27 -11.62
CA THR A 89 -2.45 18.93 -11.61
C THR A 89 -2.99 18.90 -10.18
N ASN A 90 -4.11 19.59 -9.94
CA ASN A 90 -4.83 19.51 -8.66
C ASN A 90 -6.31 19.78 -8.92
N THR A 91 -6.90 18.97 -9.79
CA THR A 91 -8.28 19.16 -10.25
C THR A 91 -9.20 18.29 -9.42
N ASP A 92 -10.23 18.89 -8.81
CA ASP A 92 -11.32 18.13 -8.21
C ASP A 92 -12.34 17.73 -9.27
N GLU A 93 -12.62 16.44 -9.35
CA GLU A 93 -13.67 15.88 -10.19
C GLU A 93 -14.59 15.00 -9.35
N LYS A 94 -15.75 15.56 -8.99
CA LYS A 94 -16.79 14.90 -8.18
C LYS A 94 -16.23 14.42 -6.82
N GLY A 95 -15.31 15.17 -6.24
CA GLY A 95 -14.66 14.87 -4.96
C GLY A 95 -13.42 13.99 -5.06
N ASN A 96 -13.07 13.45 -6.23
CA ASN A 96 -11.79 12.79 -6.47
C ASN A 96 -10.77 13.84 -6.94
N THR A 97 -9.51 13.70 -6.55
CA THR A 97 -8.47 14.63 -6.98
C THR A 97 -7.60 14.00 -8.06
N ILE A 98 -7.53 14.63 -9.23
CA ILE A 98 -6.55 14.29 -10.26
C ILE A 98 -5.25 15.02 -9.92
N LYS A 99 -4.17 14.27 -9.73
CA LYS A 99 -2.85 14.82 -9.34
C LYS A 99 -1.83 14.76 -10.45
N GLN A 100 -1.84 13.74 -11.28
CA GLN A 100 -0.97 13.63 -12.44
C GLN A 100 -1.77 13.26 -13.68
N SER A 101 -1.43 13.87 -14.82
CA SER A 101 -2.09 13.61 -16.09
C SER A 101 -1.06 13.49 -17.20
N SER A 102 -1.23 12.46 -18.03
CA SER A 102 -0.44 12.21 -19.24
C SER A 102 -1.33 11.60 -20.32
N THR A 103 -0.73 11.05 -21.36
CA THR A 103 -1.45 10.47 -22.50
C THR A 103 -1.13 9.01 -22.71
N VAL A 104 -2.10 8.29 -23.28
CA VAL A 104 -1.88 6.97 -23.88
C VAL A 104 -2.21 7.05 -25.36
N THR A 105 -1.49 6.28 -26.16
CA THR A 105 -1.69 6.21 -27.62
C THR A 105 -2.27 4.85 -28.00
N PHE A 106 -3.24 4.86 -28.92
CA PHE A 106 -3.84 3.66 -29.48
C PHE A 106 -3.19 3.26 -30.80
N GLU A 107 -3.43 2.03 -31.25
CA GLU A 107 -2.94 1.48 -32.53
C GLU A 107 -3.33 2.33 -33.75
N ASP A 108 -4.48 3.00 -33.70
CA ASP A 108 -4.96 3.90 -34.77
C ASP A 108 -4.32 5.30 -34.73
N GLY A 109 -3.41 5.53 -33.79
CA GLY A 109 -2.72 6.81 -33.57
C GLY A 109 -3.54 7.84 -32.78
N SER A 110 -4.79 7.53 -32.41
CA SER A 110 -5.56 8.37 -31.51
C SER A 110 -4.98 8.33 -30.11
N THR A 111 -5.27 9.37 -29.32
CA THR A 111 -4.79 9.48 -27.94
C THR A 111 -5.94 9.73 -26.98
N THR A 112 -5.76 9.31 -25.73
CA THR A 112 -6.63 9.70 -24.62
C THR A 112 -5.80 10.02 -23.39
N ILE A 113 -6.47 10.56 -22.37
CA ILE A 113 -5.86 10.96 -21.10
C ILE A 113 -5.74 9.75 -20.18
N ALA A 114 -4.59 9.60 -19.54
CA ALA A 114 -4.40 8.74 -18.38
C ALA A 114 -4.12 9.60 -17.15
N ASN A 115 -4.82 9.34 -16.04
CA ASN A 115 -4.74 10.14 -14.82
C ASN A 115 -4.34 9.28 -13.63
N ASP A 116 -3.48 9.84 -12.76
CA ASP A 116 -3.36 9.39 -11.38
C ASP A 116 -4.46 10.06 -10.55
N VAL A 117 -5.40 9.25 -10.05
CA VAL A 117 -6.62 9.70 -9.39
C VAL A 117 -6.59 9.32 -7.92
N TRP A 118 -6.70 10.32 -7.06
CA TRP A 118 -6.90 10.15 -5.63
C TRP A 118 -8.39 10.09 -5.35
N PHE A 119 -8.90 8.87 -5.24
CA PHE A 119 -10.31 8.64 -4.98
C PHE A 119 -10.72 9.22 -3.62
N LYS A 120 -11.90 9.82 -3.60
CA LYS A 120 -12.57 10.18 -2.36
C LYS A 120 -12.88 8.91 -1.58
N VAL A 121 -12.13 8.67 -0.53
CA VAL A 121 -12.44 7.60 0.40
C VAL A 121 -13.42 8.10 1.46
N ASN A 122 -14.41 7.28 1.77
CA ASN A 122 -15.19 7.44 2.99
C ASN A 122 -14.67 6.40 3.97
N LEU A 123 -13.82 6.82 4.90
CA LEU A 123 -13.17 5.92 5.84
C LEU A 123 -14.14 5.32 6.87
N ASP A 124 -15.37 5.85 7.02
CA ASP A 124 -16.44 5.16 7.77
C ASP A 124 -16.94 3.89 7.03
N LYS A 125 -16.77 3.84 5.71
CA LYS A 125 -17.15 2.70 4.85
C LYS A 125 -15.95 1.92 4.31
N THR A 126 -14.77 2.52 4.28
CA THR A 126 -13.52 1.84 3.99
C THR A 126 -13.10 1.10 5.25
N LYS A 127 -13.38 -0.21 5.30
CA LYS A 127 -12.74 -1.06 6.30
C LYS A 127 -11.26 -1.12 5.97
N GLN A 128 -10.44 -0.36 6.70
CA GLN A 128 -9.03 -0.70 6.78
C GLN A 128 -8.95 -2.10 7.37
N ALA A 129 -8.14 -2.98 6.75
CA ALA A 129 -7.94 -4.33 7.23
C ALA A 129 -7.63 -4.27 8.73
N SER A 130 -8.47 -4.91 9.53
CA SER A 130 -8.22 -5.05 10.96
C SER A 130 -6.89 -5.75 11.18
N ILE A 131 -6.27 -5.56 12.34
CA ILE A 131 -5.04 -6.30 12.66
C ILE A 131 -5.21 -7.82 12.46
N ASP A 132 -6.37 -8.37 12.78
CA ASP A 132 -6.66 -9.79 12.60
C ASP A 132 -6.66 -10.20 11.11
N GLU A 133 -7.22 -9.39 10.23
CA GLU A 133 -7.17 -9.60 8.78
C GLU A 133 -5.73 -9.46 8.26
N MET A 134 -4.99 -8.45 8.71
CA MET A 134 -3.57 -8.27 8.34
C MET A 134 -2.71 -9.47 8.75
N ILE A 135 -2.94 -10.03 9.94
CA ILE A 135 -2.26 -11.24 10.43
C ILE A 135 -2.63 -12.42 9.55
N LYS A 136 -3.93 -12.62 9.29
CA LYS A 136 -4.43 -13.72 8.46
C LYS A 136 -3.82 -13.69 7.05
N ASP A 137 -3.83 -12.53 6.40
CA ASP A 137 -3.27 -12.37 5.05
C ASP A 137 -1.76 -12.58 5.03
N THR A 138 -1.06 -12.11 6.07
CA THR A 138 0.39 -12.32 6.18
C THR A 138 0.72 -13.80 6.40
N LEU A 139 -0.07 -14.53 7.20
CA LEU A 139 0.07 -15.98 7.39
C LEU A 139 -0.21 -16.76 6.09
N ILE A 140 -1.24 -16.39 5.34
CA ILE A 140 -1.55 -17.03 4.04
C ILE A 140 -0.37 -16.88 3.08
N ASN A 141 0.19 -15.68 2.98
CA ASN A 141 1.32 -15.40 2.08
C ASN A 141 2.62 -16.09 2.55
N LEU A 142 2.85 -16.16 3.86
CA LEU A 142 3.95 -16.93 4.44
C LEU A 142 3.86 -18.41 4.04
N ASN A 143 2.70 -19.04 4.28
CA ASN A 143 2.47 -20.44 3.96
C ASN A 143 2.62 -20.71 2.46
N LYS A 144 2.04 -19.85 1.61
CA LYS A 144 2.18 -19.96 0.16
C LYS A 144 3.65 -19.92 -0.29
N ARG A 145 4.44 -19.00 0.26
CA ARG A 145 5.87 -18.90 -0.05
C ARG A 145 6.64 -20.13 0.41
N GLN A 146 6.31 -20.66 1.58
CA GLN A 146 6.89 -21.88 2.11
C GLN A 146 6.59 -23.07 1.19
N ASP A 147 5.34 -23.23 0.77
CA ASP A 147 4.91 -24.29 -0.16
C ASP A 147 5.64 -24.21 -1.50
N GLU A 148 5.81 -22.99 -2.06
CA GLU A 148 6.58 -22.77 -3.29
C GLU A 148 8.03 -23.24 -3.18
N LEU A 149 8.70 -22.93 -2.06
CA LEU A 149 10.09 -23.32 -1.82
C LEU A 149 10.22 -24.83 -1.63
N ILE A 150 9.32 -25.44 -0.86
CA ILE A 150 9.27 -26.89 -0.65
C ILE A 150 9.06 -27.61 -1.99
N LYS A 151 8.12 -27.13 -2.81
CA LYS A 151 7.85 -27.69 -4.13
C LYS A 151 9.09 -27.64 -5.02
N LYS A 152 9.76 -26.49 -5.09
CA LYS A 152 10.99 -26.32 -5.88
C LYS A 152 12.12 -27.20 -5.38
N TYR A 153 12.26 -27.38 -4.07
CA TYR A 153 13.24 -28.27 -3.48
C TYR A 153 12.99 -29.74 -3.88
N LYS A 154 11.72 -30.19 -3.82
CA LYS A 154 11.34 -31.54 -4.24
C LYS A 154 11.66 -31.79 -5.72
N GLU A 155 11.31 -30.85 -6.58
CA GLU A 155 11.56 -30.92 -8.03
C GLU A 155 13.06 -31.03 -8.34
N ASN A 156 13.89 -30.21 -7.68
CA ASN A 156 15.35 -30.21 -7.92
C ASN A 156 16.05 -31.49 -7.44
N ASN A 157 15.48 -32.17 -6.45
CA ASN A 157 16.08 -33.37 -5.84
C ASN A 157 15.37 -34.67 -6.22
N ASN A 158 14.39 -34.62 -7.13
CA ASN A 158 13.55 -35.76 -7.52
C ASN A 158 12.90 -36.47 -6.31
N LEU A 159 12.48 -35.70 -5.30
CA LEU A 159 11.87 -36.22 -4.07
C LEU A 159 10.35 -36.30 -4.23
N ASN A 160 9.80 -37.49 -4.01
CA ASN A 160 8.34 -37.73 -4.04
C ASN A 160 7.74 -37.89 -2.62
N THR A 161 8.53 -37.66 -1.57
CA THR A 161 8.10 -37.79 -0.17
C THR A 161 7.41 -36.51 0.35
N ASN A 162 6.49 -36.70 1.29
CA ASN A 162 5.87 -35.63 2.05
C ASN A 162 6.58 -35.34 3.38
N ASP A 163 7.46 -36.24 3.82
CA ASP A 163 8.20 -36.09 5.07
C ASP A 163 9.58 -35.51 4.79
N LEU A 164 9.70 -34.19 4.99
CA LEU A 164 10.93 -33.41 4.78
C LEU A 164 11.26 -32.53 5.99
N ASN A 165 10.58 -32.75 7.12
CA ASN A 165 10.67 -31.83 8.27
C ASN A 165 12.08 -31.81 8.89
N ASP A 166 12.81 -32.92 8.81
CA ASP A 166 14.17 -33.07 9.35
C ASP A 166 15.29 -32.88 8.32
N ASP A 167 14.95 -32.43 7.10
CA ASP A 167 15.94 -32.18 6.05
C ASP A 167 16.65 -30.84 6.30
N GLU A 168 17.88 -30.91 6.80
CA GLU A 168 18.73 -29.75 7.11
C GLU A 168 18.93 -28.82 5.89
N SER A 169 18.99 -29.37 4.68
CA SER A 169 19.15 -28.57 3.45
C SER A 169 17.90 -27.76 3.15
N LEU A 170 16.71 -28.37 3.31
CA LEU A 170 15.45 -27.65 3.17
C LEU A 170 15.29 -26.58 4.27
N GLN A 171 15.61 -26.91 5.52
CA GLN A 171 15.54 -25.95 6.62
C GLN A 171 16.47 -24.74 6.39
N ASN A 172 17.67 -24.98 5.87
CA ASN A 172 18.59 -23.90 5.50
C ASN A 172 18.01 -23.01 4.38
N ILE A 173 17.32 -23.58 3.40
CA ILE A 173 16.63 -22.82 2.34
C ILE A 173 15.50 -21.97 2.92
N LEU A 174 14.64 -22.55 3.76
CA LEU A 174 13.52 -21.84 4.38
C LEU A 174 14.01 -20.69 5.28
N ASN A 175 15.04 -20.93 6.09
CA ASN A 175 15.60 -19.93 7.01
C ASN A 175 16.39 -18.81 6.29
N SER A 176 16.92 -19.08 5.10
CA SER A 176 17.67 -18.09 4.31
C SER A 176 16.81 -17.31 3.30
N ASP A 177 15.56 -17.71 3.07
CA ASP A 177 14.67 -17.02 2.14
C ASP A 177 14.27 -15.63 2.67
N LYS A 178 14.66 -14.59 1.92
CA LYS A 178 14.41 -13.20 2.29
C LYS A 178 12.93 -12.83 2.34
N ILE A 179 12.08 -13.48 1.54
CA ILE A 179 10.65 -13.20 1.48
C ILE A 179 9.97 -13.80 2.71
N LEU A 180 10.27 -15.04 3.07
CA LEU A 180 9.80 -15.66 4.31
C LEU A 180 10.22 -14.85 5.54
N LYS A 181 11.48 -14.41 5.60
CA LYS A 181 11.96 -13.55 6.69
C LYS A 181 11.12 -12.27 6.81
N THR A 182 10.86 -11.59 5.69
CA THR A 182 10.02 -10.40 5.65
C THR A 182 8.62 -10.65 6.21
N TYR A 183 7.98 -11.77 5.85
CA TYR A 183 6.66 -12.11 6.38
C TYR A 183 6.69 -12.45 7.87
N ASN A 184 7.69 -13.17 8.34
CA ASN A 184 7.86 -13.47 9.77
C ASN A 184 8.10 -12.21 10.60
N ASP A 185 8.97 -11.30 10.14
CA ASP A 185 9.24 -10.02 10.80
C ASP A 185 7.96 -9.16 10.86
N LYS A 186 7.16 -9.17 9.78
CA LYS A 186 5.86 -8.50 9.73
C LYS A 186 4.85 -9.13 10.71
N LEU A 187 4.78 -10.46 10.80
CA LEU A 187 3.91 -11.15 11.77
C LEU A 187 4.28 -10.81 13.20
N ASN A 188 5.56 -10.84 13.55
CA ASN A 188 6.05 -10.45 14.88
C ASN A 188 5.62 -9.02 15.23
N THR A 189 5.74 -8.11 14.26
CA THR A 189 5.28 -6.72 14.41
C THR A 189 3.77 -6.67 14.66
N LEU A 190 2.97 -7.35 13.83
CA LEU A 190 1.51 -7.35 13.96
C LEU A 190 1.03 -7.96 15.29
N PHE A 191 1.63 -9.06 15.75
CA PHE A 191 1.32 -9.65 17.06
C PHE A 191 1.70 -8.73 18.22
N THR A 192 2.83 -8.03 18.11
CA THR A 192 3.22 -7.02 19.10
C THR A 192 2.17 -5.92 19.16
N ILE A 193 1.74 -5.40 18.03
CA ILE A 193 0.76 -4.31 17.97
C ILE A 193 -0.63 -4.77 18.43
N LYS A 194 -1.01 -6.02 18.14
CA LYS A 194 -2.26 -6.62 18.66
C LYS A 194 -2.34 -6.61 20.18
N SER A 195 -1.19 -6.65 20.87
CA SER A 195 -1.11 -6.59 22.33
C SER A 195 -1.18 -5.17 22.91
N LEU A 196 -1.05 -4.13 22.07
CA LEU A 196 -1.12 -2.73 22.47
C LEU A 196 -2.58 -2.26 22.62
N PRO A 197 -2.82 -1.14 23.35
CA PRO A 197 -4.15 -0.56 23.46
C PRO A 197 -4.77 -0.27 22.09
N GLN A 198 -6.10 -0.47 22.00
CA GLN A 198 -6.88 -0.13 20.83
C GLN A 198 -7.81 1.03 21.12
N VAL A 199 -7.83 1.99 20.20
CA VAL A 199 -8.81 3.07 20.17
C VAL A 199 -9.48 3.03 18.81
N LYS A 200 -10.79 2.76 18.80
CA LYS A 200 -11.57 2.81 17.57
C LYS A 200 -11.71 4.26 17.12
N ALA A 201 -11.24 4.55 15.92
CA ALA A 201 -11.43 5.86 15.29
C ALA A 201 -12.76 5.93 14.54
N PHE A 202 -13.16 7.16 14.23
CA PHE A 202 -14.30 7.52 13.39
C PHE A 202 -13.83 8.48 12.29
N GLY A 203 -14.68 8.68 11.27
CA GLY A 203 -14.41 9.62 10.19
C GLY A 203 -13.25 9.15 9.31
N ASN A 204 -12.32 10.05 9.03
CA ASN A 204 -11.16 9.90 8.18
C ASN A 204 -9.85 9.48 8.89
N LEU A 205 -9.96 8.84 10.06
CA LEU A 205 -8.82 8.31 10.79
C LEU A 205 -8.94 6.79 10.97
N SER A 206 -7.83 6.08 10.78
CA SER A 206 -7.78 4.64 11.05
C SER A 206 -7.70 4.36 12.54
N SER A 207 -8.21 3.22 12.98
CA SER A 207 -8.13 2.85 14.40
C SER A 207 -6.66 2.68 14.84
N LEU A 208 -6.37 2.88 16.13
CA LEU A 208 -5.01 3.13 16.61
C LEU A 208 -4.04 1.99 16.29
N GLN A 209 -4.48 0.76 16.50
CA GLN A 209 -3.72 -0.45 16.19
C GLN A 209 -3.39 -0.56 14.69
N GLU A 210 -4.34 -0.29 13.82
CA GLU A 210 -4.19 -0.31 12.36
C GLU A 210 -3.23 0.80 11.88
N ALA A 211 -3.27 1.98 12.53
CA ALA A 211 -2.33 3.05 12.29
C ALA A 211 -0.90 2.64 12.71
N MET A 212 -0.75 2.06 13.90
CA MET A 212 0.54 1.58 14.41
C MET A 212 1.14 0.49 13.52
N ALA A 213 0.33 -0.38 12.92
CA ALA A 213 0.78 -1.44 12.01
C ALA A 213 1.55 -0.90 10.80
N ASN A 214 1.27 0.33 10.39
CA ASN A 214 1.91 1.00 9.26
C ASN A 214 2.81 2.17 9.70
N ASN A 215 2.88 2.45 11.01
CA ASN A 215 3.67 3.53 11.59
C ASN A 215 4.44 3.02 12.83
N PRO A 216 5.66 2.49 12.64
CA PRO A 216 6.51 2.02 13.75
C PRO A 216 6.85 3.10 14.78
N LYS A 217 6.89 4.37 14.36
CA LYS A 217 7.12 5.51 15.25
C LYS A 217 5.94 5.68 16.21
N LEU A 218 4.71 5.66 15.69
CA LEU A 218 3.51 5.70 16.53
C LEU A 218 3.46 4.51 17.51
N ALA A 219 3.79 3.29 17.05
CA ALA A 219 3.87 2.12 17.92
C ALA A 219 4.89 2.30 19.06
N THR A 220 6.04 2.92 18.76
CA THR A 220 7.06 3.25 19.76
C THR A 220 6.55 4.28 20.76
N MET A 221 5.89 5.34 20.29
CA MET A 221 5.34 6.38 21.16
C MET A 221 4.28 5.82 22.12
N VAL A 222 3.39 4.94 21.64
CA VAL A 222 2.39 4.27 22.50
C VAL A 222 3.06 3.36 23.54
N ASN A 223 4.08 2.58 23.15
CA ASN A 223 4.83 1.77 24.11
C ASN A 223 5.50 2.62 25.20
N LEU A 224 6.18 3.70 24.82
CA LEU A 224 6.79 4.62 25.78
C LEU A 224 5.75 5.25 26.70
N TYR A 225 4.60 5.66 26.16
CA TYR A 225 3.50 6.20 26.93
C TYR A 225 2.98 5.23 27.99
N LEU A 226 2.90 3.93 27.71
CA LEU A 226 2.47 2.93 28.67
C LEU A 226 3.43 2.79 29.87
N LEU A 227 4.72 3.09 29.67
CA LEU A 227 5.76 3.04 30.68
C LEU A 227 5.87 4.33 31.52
N MET A 228 5.24 5.42 31.07
CA MET A 228 5.31 6.74 31.72
C MET A 228 4.43 6.84 32.98
N ASP A 229 4.83 7.75 33.88
CA ASP A 229 3.99 8.20 34.99
C ASP A 229 2.83 9.09 34.52
N GLU A 230 1.87 9.36 35.42
CA GLU A 230 0.67 10.16 35.12
C GLU A 230 0.96 11.57 34.64
N LYS A 231 2.03 12.22 35.13
CA LYS A 231 2.36 13.59 34.72
C LYS A 231 2.89 13.57 33.29
N ALA A 232 3.86 12.70 33.01
CA ALA A 232 4.45 12.55 31.69
C ALA A 232 3.41 12.09 30.65
N LYS A 233 2.49 11.20 31.02
CA LYS A 233 1.36 10.82 30.15
C LYS A 233 0.52 12.03 29.71
N LYS A 234 0.16 12.91 30.64
CA LYS A 234 -0.63 14.11 30.32
C LYS A 234 0.12 15.08 29.40
N GLU A 235 1.43 15.19 29.56
CA GLU A 235 2.27 16.07 28.74
C GLU A 235 2.49 15.51 27.31
N ASN A 236 2.49 14.19 27.11
CA ASN A 236 2.87 13.56 25.84
C ASN A 236 1.69 13.01 25.01
N ILE A 237 0.46 13.00 25.53
CA ILE A 237 -0.70 12.43 24.81
C ILE A 237 -0.99 13.16 23.50
N SER A 238 -0.80 14.48 23.44
CA SER A 238 -1.06 15.29 22.25
C SER A 238 -0.16 14.88 21.08
N ASP A 239 1.12 14.59 21.34
CA ASP A 239 2.06 14.16 20.29
C ASP A 239 1.66 12.82 19.69
N ILE A 240 1.13 11.90 20.51
CA ILE A 240 0.59 10.62 20.01
C ILE A 240 -0.63 10.87 19.12
N ILE A 241 -1.54 11.76 19.53
CA ILE A 241 -2.72 12.10 18.73
C ILE A 241 -2.30 12.76 17.40
N TYR A 242 -1.31 13.66 17.43
CA TYR A 242 -0.81 14.33 16.24
C TYR A 242 -0.05 13.39 15.30
N GLU A 243 0.74 12.46 15.83
CA GLU A 243 1.40 11.42 15.02
C GLU A 243 0.37 10.46 14.43
N TRP A 244 -0.63 10.05 15.21
CA TRP A 244 -1.73 9.20 14.75
C TRP A 244 -2.52 9.87 13.62
N ALA A 245 -2.84 11.15 13.77
CA ALA A 245 -3.47 11.96 12.74
C ALA A 245 -2.51 12.37 11.61
N GLY A 246 -1.22 12.07 11.68
CA GLY A 246 -0.23 12.44 10.65
C GLY A 246 -0.03 13.94 10.48
N VAL A 247 -0.21 14.73 11.55
CA VAL A 247 -0.05 16.20 11.57
C VAL A 247 1.09 16.67 12.47
N LEU A 248 1.88 15.74 13.03
CA LEU A 248 2.97 16.11 13.93
C LEU A 248 3.96 17.09 13.29
N SER A 249 4.21 16.96 11.98
CA SER A 249 5.12 17.82 11.21
C SER A 249 4.55 19.18 10.80
N VAL A 250 3.26 19.44 11.04
CA VAL A 250 2.68 20.78 10.81
C VAL A 250 3.36 21.78 11.77
N ASP A 251 3.50 23.04 11.37
CA ASP A 251 4.07 24.07 12.23
C ASP A 251 3.19 24.27 13.47
N GLU A 252 3.82 24.28 14.65
CA GLU A 252 3.13 24.46 15.93
C GLU A 252 2.51 25.86 16.08
N SER A 253 3.09 26.86 15.41
CA SER A 253 2.59 28.23 15.40
C SER A 253 1.48 28.48 14.37
N SER A 254 1.20 27.51 13.49
CA SER A 254 0.20 27.67 12.44
C SER A 254 -1.22 27.70 13.00
N MET A 255 -2.00 28.65 12.50
CA MET A 255 -3.36 28.94 12.95
C MET A 255 -4.33 28.96 11.77
N ARG A 256 -5.51 28.39 11.97
CA ARG A 256 -6.68 28.59 11.10
C ARG A 256 -7.70 29.44 11.87
N GLY A 257 -7.69 30.74 11.59
CA GLY A 257 -8.45 31.72 12.40
C GLY A 257 -7.91 31.79 13.82
N GLN A 258 -8.73 31.44 14.81
CA GLN A 258 -8.37 31.45 16.23
C GLN A 258 -7.99 30.07 16.78
N VAL A 259 -7.98 29.03 15.94
CA VAL A 259 -7.70 27.64 16.34
C VAL A 259 -6.35 27.21 15.78
N LYS A 260 -5.59 26.42 16.55
CA LYS A 260 -4.34 25.82 16.06
C LYS A 260 -4.64 24.90 14.88
N GLU A 261 -3.83 25.01 13.82
CA GLU A 261 -4.06 24.23 12.60
C GLU A 261 -4.02 22.71 12.86
N LYS A 262 -3.10 22.24 13.71
CA LYS A 262 -3.02 20.81 14.08
C LYS A 262 -4.31 20.29 14.68
N ASP A 263 -4.86 21.01 15.67
CA ASP A 263 -6.08 20.62 16.37
C ASP A 263 -7.28 20.56 15.40
N MET A 264 -7.33 21.52 14.48
CA MET A 264 -8.38 21.60 13.47
C MET A 264 -8.29 20.42 12.50
N ILE A 265 -7.11 20.10 11.97
CA ILE A 265 -6.92 18.95 11.07
C ILE A 265 -7.23 17.63 11.80
N VAL A 266 -6.82 17.47 13.06
CA VAL A 266 -7.18 16.30 13.87
C VAL A 266 -8.69 16.14 13.96
N TYR A 267 -9.41 17.22 14.25
CA TYR A 267 -10.87 17.21 14.31
C TYR A 267 -11.49 16.84 12.95
N GLU A 268 -11.01 17.42 11.85
CA GLU A 268 -11.52 17.14 10.50
C GLU A 268 -11.32 15.66 10.14
N LYS A 269 -10.19 15.08 10.56
CA LYS A 269 -9.92 13.65 10.40
C LYS A 269 -10.85 12.82 11.27
N LEU A 270 -11.02 13.11 12.55
CA LEU A 270 -11.89 12.33 13.44
C LEU A 270 -13.39 12.44 13.09
N SER A 271 -13.82 13.58 12.58
CA SER A 271 -15.22 13.84 12.23
C SER A 271 -15.56 13.44 10.78
N GLY A 272 -14.55 13.24 9.94
CA GLY A 272 -14.73 12.99 8.51
C GLY A 272 -15.29 14.18 7.73
N LYS A 273 -15.31 15.38 8.32
CA LYS A 273 -15.91 16.60 7.76
C LYS A 273 -15.01 17.82 7.98
N PRO A 274 -15.00 18.79 7.05
CA PRO A 274 -14.25 20.03 7.26
C PRO A 274 -14.79 20.82 8.45
N PHE A 275 -13.90 21.54 9.13
CA PHE A 275 -14.27 22.46 10.20
C PHE A 275 -14.80 23.75 9.55
N MET A 276 -16.07 24.09 9.82
CA MET A 276 -16.79 25.23 9.21
C MET A 276 -16.26 26.58 9.68
#